data_AF-A0A1V5ZMF1-F1
#
_entry.id   AF-A0A1V5ZMF1-F1
#
_cell.length_a   1.000
_cell.length_b   1.000
_cell.length_c   1.000
_cell.angle_alpha   90.00
_cell.angle_beta   90.00
_cell.angle_gamma   90.00
#
_symmetry.space_group_name_H-M   'P 1'
#
loop_
_entity.id
_entity.type
_entity.pdbx_description
1 polymer ?
#
loop_
_entity_poly.entity_id
_entity_poly.type
_entity_poly.pdbx_seq_one_letter_code
_entity_poly.pdbx_strand_id
1 'polypeptide(L)'
;MRSRILLLVALSIVERVKTYLTRWKCTSCLRTFTLYPDFALPHKRYALPFIQECCTSYVADKSRTYAQCVAEGGLPRMYEDADSGKQLWPSTLWRWVSTLGRFEETTRQALHLIQQKSPSTGLFRELSTRRIGSHKYRSLGRKCVLECCLSLLIACRVYAQLFGSPVFPELATACGFR
;
A
#
# COMPACT_ATOMS: atom_id res chain seq x y z
N MET A 1 3.04 -23.83 8.44
CA MET A 1 3.52 -22.64 7.70
C MET A 1 3.15 -22.77 6.23
N ARG A 2 2.90 -21.66 5.52
CA ARG A 2 2.63 -21.67 4.07
C ARG A 2 3.72 -20.90 3.35
N SER A 3 4.38 -21.52 2.38
CA SER A 3 5.33 -20.82 1.52
C SER A 3 4.60 -19.86 0.57
N ARG A 4 5.18 -18.69 0.39
CA ARG A 4 4.71 -17.65 -0.54
C ARG A 4 5.92 -17.02 -1.22
N ILE A 5 5.77 -16.65 -2.47
CA ILE A 5 6.78 -15.85 -3.17
C ILE A 5 6.36 -14.39 -3.06
N LEU A 6 7.26 -13.55 -2.56
CA LEU A 6 7.16 -12.10 -2.60
C LEU A 6 8.14 -11.56 -3.65
N LEU A 7 7.74 -10.45 -4.25
CA LEU A 7 8.48 -9.71 -5.24
C LEU A 7 9.07 -8.50 -4.55
N LEU A 8 10.39 -8.51 -4.40
CA LEU A 8 11.15 -7.36 -3.95
C LEU A 8 11.62 -6.60 -5.17
N VAL A 9 11.73 -5.28 -5.05
CA VAL A 9 12.16 -4.45 -6.16
C VAL A 9 13.33 -3.61 -5.70
N ALA A 10 14.49 -3.89 -6.29
CA ALA A 10 15.73 -3.16 -6.06
C ALA A 10 16.12 -2.51 -7.38
N LEU A 11 16.12 -1.17 -7.42
CA LEU A 11 16.36 -0.40 -8.64
C LEU A 11 15.43 -0.87 -9.78
N SER A 12 15.99 -1.25 -10.92
CA SER A 12 15.26 -1.70 -12.10
C SER A 12 14.94 -3.20 -12.11
N ILE A 13 15.27 -3.96 -11.05
CA ILE A 13 15.15 -5.41 -10.99
C ILE A 13 14.06 -5.81 -9.99
N VAL A 14 13.20 -6.75 -10.41
CA VAL A 14 12.18 -7.40 -9.59
C VAL A 14 12.63 -8.82 -9.28
N GLU A 15 12.99 -9.06 -8.03
CA GLU A 15 13.51 -10.32 -7.51
C GLU A 15 12.42 -11.15 -6.83
N ARG A 16 12.56 -12.48 -6.86
CA ARG A 16 11.63 -13.40 -6.20
C ARG A 16 12.21 -13.95 -4.91
N VAL A 17 11.65 -13.54 -3.79
CA VAL A 17 12.04 -14.03 -2.47
C VAL A 17 10.99 -14.99 -1.93
N LYS A 18 11.42 -16.19 -1.57
CA LYS A 18 10.59 -17.17 -0.88
C LYS A 18 10.44 -16.76 0.57
N THR A 19 9.21 -16.58 1.01
CA THR A 19 8.85 -16.25 2.39
C THR A 19 7.86 -17.25 2.96
N TYR A 20 7.74 -17.25 4.28
CA TYR A 20 6.84 -18.16 5.00
C TYR A 20 5.84 -17.33 5.78
N LEU A 21 4.55 -17.64 5.60
CA LEU A 21 3.48 -17.08 6.41
C LEU A 21 3.11 -18.06 7.51
N THR A 22 3.07 -17.54 8.74
CA THR A 22 2.56 -18.28 9.89
C THR A 22 1.05 -18.24 9.86
N ARG A 23 0.42 -19.42 9.88
CA ARG A 23 -1.02 -19.58 9.83
C ARG A 23 -1.44 -20.57 10.91
N TRP A 24 -2.44 -20.22 11.70
CA TRP A 24 -2.98 -21.09 12.75
C TRP A 24 -4.49 -20.98 12.81
N LYS A 25 -5.13 -22.05 13.29
CA LYS A 25 -6.57 -22.10 13.53
C LYS A 25 -6.79 -21.97 15.03
N CYS A 26 -7.62 -21.03 15.45
CA CYS A 26 -8.03 -20.94 16.85
C CYS A 26 -8.88 -22.18 17.18
N THR A 27 -8.52 -22.89 18.24
CA THR A 27 -9.25 -24.09 18.67
C THR A 27 -10.63 -23.75 19.23
N SER A 28 -10.79 -22.57 19.86
CA SER A 28 -12.07 -22.15 20.46
C SER A 28 -13.09 -21.63 19.43
N CYS A 29 -12.68 -20.75 18.50
CA CYS A 29 -13.60 -20.14 17.53
C CYS A 29 -13.47 -20.67 16.10
N LEU A 30 -12.56 -21.62 15.86
CA LEU A 30 -12.28 -22.28 14.57
C LEU A 30 -11.87 -21.33 13.43
N ARG A 31 -11.69 -20.03 13.68
CA ARG A 31 -11.20 -19.06 12.71
C ARG A 31 -9.73 -19.29 12.41
N THR A 32 -9.34 -19.04 11.17
CA THR A 32 -7.94 -19.12 10.76
C THR A 32 -7.32 -17.74 10.68
N PHE A 33 -6.15 -17.59 11.28
CA PHE A 33 -5.38 -16.37 11.33
C PHE A 33 -4.09 -16.55 10.53
N THR A 34 -3.68 -15.51 9.82
CA THR A 34 -2.42 -15.47 9.08
C THR A 34 -1.64 -14.27 9.57
N LEU A 35 -0.45 -14.51 10.13
CA LEU A 35 0.48 -13.46 10.49
C LEU A 35 1.27 -13.07 9.23
N TYR A 36 1.07 -11.83 8.79
CA TYR A 36 1.88 -11.24 7.73
C TYR A 36 3.04 -10.47 8.36
N PRO A 37 4.24 -10.51 7.75
CA PRO A 37 5.28 -9.56 8.11
C PRO A 37 4.84 -8.14 7.72
N ASP A 38 5.46 -7.14 8.35
CA ASP A 38 5.19 -5.71 8.14
C ASP A 38 5.37 -5.23 6.69
N PHE A 39 6.24 -5.88 5.93
CA PHE A 39 6.46 -5.59 4.52
C PHE A 39 5.50 -6.33 3.55
N ALA A 40 4.49 -7.07 4.02
CA ALA A 40 3.60 -7.84 3.16
C ALA A 40 2.11 -7.49 3.31
N LEU A 41 1.43 -7.42 2.17
CA LEU A 41 -0.04 -7.32 2.12
C LEU A 41 -0.71 -8.66 1.76
N PRO A 42 -1.92 -8.94 2.27
CA PRO A 42 -2.78 -10.01 1.80
C PRO A 42 -2.94 -9.98 0.29
N HIS A 43 -2.80 -11.14 -0.34
CA HIS A 43 -2.99 -11.35 -1.78
C HIS A 43 -2.10 -10.53 -2.74
N LYS A 44 -1.19 -9.66 -2.24
CA LYS A 44 -0.22 -8.92 -3.06
C LYS A 44 1.13 -9.59 -3.10
N ARG A 45 1.72 -9.67 -4.29
CA ARG A 45 3.03 -10.30 -4.45
C ARG A 45 4.15 -9.32 -4.15
N TYR A 46 3.95 -8.03 -4.36
CA TYR A 46 4.97 -7.01 -4.13
C TYR A 46 5.05 -6.62 -2.66
N ALA A 47 6.26 -6.26 -2.22
CA ALA A 47 6.49 -5.70 -0.90
C ALA A 47 5.70 -4.40 -0.69
N LEU A 48 5.15 -4.22 0.50
CA LEU A 48 4.34 -3.08 0.89
C LEU A 48 5.09 -1.74 0.70
N PRO A 49 6.37 -1.58 1.10
CA PRO A 49 7.06 -0.29 0.93
C PRO A 49 7.10 0.15 -0.53
N PHE A 50 7.42 -0.75 -1.45
CA PHE A 50 7.41 -0.47 -2.89
C PHE A 50 6.02 -0.12 -3.41
N ILE A 51 4.99 -0.84 -2.96
CA ILE A 51 3.60 -0.51 -3.30
C ILE A 51 3.25 0.92 -2.83
N GLN A 52 3.58 1.25 -1.58
CA GLN A 52 3.29 2.56 -0.99
C GLN A 52 4.03 3.68 -1.72
N GLU A 53 5.29 3.46 -2.09
CA GLU A 53 6.09 4.41 -2.85
C GLU A 53 5.45 4.73 -4.20
N CYS A 54 5.18 3.71 -5.02
CA CYS A 54 4.56 3.88 -6.32
C CYS A 54 3.18 4.55 -6.21
N CYS A 55 2.35 4.11 -5.25
CA CYS A 55 1.04 4.71 -5.02
C CYS A 55 1.16 6.17 -4.57
N THR A 56 2.06 6.49 -3.64
CA THR A 56 2.30 7.87 -3.16
C THR A 56 2.71 8.77 -4.31
N SER A 57 3.67 8.32 -5.12
CA SER A 57 4.12 9.04 -6.31
C SER A 57 2.94 9.34 -7.25
N TYR A 58 2.08 8.34 -7.48
CA TYR A 58 0.92 8.50 -8.35
C TYR A 58 -0.17 9.39 -7.78
N VAL A 59 -0.49 9.34 -6.49
CA VAL A 59 -1.58 10.17 -5.94
C VAL A 59 -1.12 11.59 -5.63
N ALA A 60 0.16 11.80 -5.32
CA ALA A 60 0.70 13.10 -4.94
C ALA A 60 1.04 13.99 -6.14
N ASP A 61 1.70 13.44 -7.17
CA ASP A 61 2.09 14.21 -8.36
C ASP A 61 0.99 14.18 -9.40
N LYS A 62 0.38 15.34 -9.69
CA LYS A 62 -0.71 15.44 -10.67
C LYS A 62 -0.28 14.99 -12.07
N SER A 63 0.96 15.18 -12.49
CA SER A 63 1.40 14.90 -13.87
C SER A 63 1.73 13.43 -14.13
N ARG A 64 2.06 12.66 -13.08
CA ARG A 64 2.56 11.29 -13.24
C ARG A 64 1.50 10.32 -13.75
N THR A 65 1.91 9.56 -14.77
CA THR A 65 1.19 8.43 -15.34
C THR A 65 1.51 7.14 -14.60
N TYR A 66 0.75 6.07 -14.89
CA TYR A 66 1.02 4.76 -14.32
C TYR A 66 2.42 4.23 -14.65
N ALA A 67 2.84 4.36 -15.90
CA ALA A 67 4.13 3.84 -16.38
C ALA A 67 5.29 4.54 -15.65
N GLN A 68 5.22 5.86 -15.51
CA GLN A 68 6.24 6.64 -14.81
C GLN A 68 6.36 6.29 -13.32
N CYS A 69 5.28 5.86 -12.67
CA CYS A 69 5.32 5.52 -11.25
C CYS A 69 5.90 4.13 -10.96
N VAL A 70 5.89 3.23 -11.94
CA VAL A 70 6.45 1.87 -11.79
C VAL A 70 7.82 1.72 -12.44
N ALA A 71 8.25 2.70 -13.22
CA ALA A 71 9.56 2.77 -13.86
C ALA A 71 10.62 3.32 -12.90
N GLU A 72 11.88 2.99 -13.17
CA GLU A 72 13.06 3.53 -12.49
C GLU A 72 13.90 4.31 -13.50
N GLY A 73 14.16 5.60 -13.27
CA GLY A 73 14.90 6.44 -14.24
C GLY A 73 14.28 6.51 -15.64
N GLY A 74 12.97 6.26 -15.77
CA GLY A 74 12.26 6.18 -17.06
C GLY A 74 12.35 4.81 -17.74
N LEU A 75 13.10 3.85 -17.18
CA LEU A 75 13.21 2.49 -17.67
C LEU A 75 12.20 1.57 -16.96
N PRO A 76 11.59 0.62 -17.70
CA PRO A 76 10.69 -0.35 -17.08
C PRO A 76 11.46 -1.30 -16.16
N ARG A 77 10.85 -1.68 -15.05
CA ARG A 77 11.44 -2.66 -14.13
C ARG A 77 11.25 -4.07 -14.67
N MET A 78 12.34 -4.83 -14.73
CA MET A 78 12.43 -6.17 -15.33
C MET A 78 12.42 -7.22 -14.23
N TYR A 79 11.87 -8.41 -14.48
CA TYR A 79 12.04 -9.53 -13.54
C TYR A 79 13.41 -10.18 -13.70
N GLU A 80 14.05 -10.55 -12.60
CA GLU A 80 15.38 -11.17 -12.60
C GLU A 80 15.42 -12.48 -13.39
N ASP A 81 14.47 -13.39 -13.14
CA ASP A 81 14.33 -14.67 -13.86
C ASP A 81 13.80 -14.52 -15.30
N ALA A 82 13.79 -13.32 -15.86
CA ALA A 82 13.26 -13.08 -17.20
C ALA A 82 14.30 -13.40 -18.28
N ASP A 83 14.46 -14.68 -18.61
CA ASP A 83 14.90 -15.12 -19.95
C ASP A 83 14.00 -14.55 -21.08
N SER A 84 12.86 -13.97 -20.71
CA SER A 84 11.78 -13.49 -21.59
C SER A 84 11.57 -11.97 -21.61
N GLY A 85 12.45 -11.17 -20.99
CA GLY A 85 12.32 -9.70 -21.02
C GLY A 85 11.03 -9.15 -20.41
N LYS A 86 10.38 -9.90 -19.50
CA LYS A 86 9.11 -9.50 -18.88
C LYS A 86 9.29 -8.28 -17.99
N GLN A 87 8.34 -7.36 -18.10
CA GLN A 87 8.32 -6.08 -17.39
C GLN A 87 7.17 -5.98 -16.39
N LEU A 88 7.36 -5.15 -15.37
CA LEU A 88 6.29 -4.73 -14.48
C LEU A 88 5.24 -3.92 -15.27
N TRP A 89 4.06 -4.51 -15.43
CA TRP A 89 2.97 -3.86 -16.15
C TRP A 89 2.46 -2.61 -15.41
N PRO A 90 2.34 -1.45 -16.10
CA PRO A 90 1.86 -0.20 -15.49
C PRO A 90 0.48 -0.31 -14.84
N SER A 91 -0.42 -1.14 -15.40
CA SER A 91 -1.77 -1.37 -14.86
C SER A 91 -1.76 -2.01 -13.46
N THR A 92 -0.64 -2.61 -13.04
CA THR A 92 -0.46 -3.15 -11.68
C THR A 92 -0.61 -2.06 -10.62
N LEU A 93 -0.19 -0.83 -10.93
CA LEU A 93 -0.33 0.31 -10.04
C LEU A 93 -1.78 0.57 -9.65
N TRP A 94 -2.70 0.50 -10.62
CA TRP A 94 -4.12 0.68 -10.33
C TRP A 94 -4.65 -0.41 -9.37
N ARG A 95 -4.20 -1.65 -9.53
CA ARG A 95 -4.57 -2.75 -8.62
C ARG A 95 -4.08 -2.49 -7.20
N TRP A 96 -2.93 -1.85 -7.03
CA TRP A 96 -2.44 -1.44 -5.72
C TRP A 96 -3.22 -0.27 -5.14
N VAL A 97 -3.42 0.80 -5.91
CA VAL A 97 -4.22 1.96 -5.51
C VAL A 97 -5.62 1.53 -5.09
N SER A 98 -6.28 0.68 -5.87
CA SER A 98 -7.61 0.15 -5.53
C SER A 98 -7.61 -0.75 -4.30
N THR A 99 -6.48 -1.38 -3.95
CA THR A 99 -6.40 -2.18 -2.73
C THR A 99 -6.21 -1.28 -1.52
N LEU A 100 -5.26 -0.34 -1.61
CA LEU A 100 -5.01 0.62 -0.54
C LEU A 100 -6.24 1.47 -0.24
N GLY A 101 -6.93 1.94 -1.30
CA GLY A 101 -8.16 2.70 -1.16
C GLY A 101 -9.34 1.96 -0.52
N ARG A 102 -9.25 0.62 -0.31
CA ARG A 102 -10.29 -0.16 0.37
C ARG A 102 -10.05 -0.32 1.87
N PHE A 103 -8.92 0.13 2.40
CA PHE A 103 -8.65 0.10 3.85
C PHE A 103 -9.26 1.32 4.55
N GLU A 104 -10.53 1.60 4.29
CA GLU A 104 -11.25 2.76 4.85
C GLU A 104 -11.27 2.71 6.37
N GLU A 105 -11.56 1.53 6.94
CA GLU A 105 -11.61 1.33 8.38
C GLU A 105 -10.25 1.49 9.04
N THR A 106 -9.19 0.93 8.46
CA THR A 106 -7.81 1.13 8.93
C THR A 106 -7.41 2.60 8.84
N THR A 107 -7.78 3.28 7.76
CA THR A 107 -7.50 4.72 7.57
C THR A 107 -8.19 5.52 8.66
N ARG A 108 -9.49 5.29 8.87
CA ARG A 108 -10.29 5.96 9.90
C ARG A 108 -9.70 5.77 11.30
N GLN A 109 -9.32 4.54 11.64
CA GLN A 109 -8.74 4.24 12.94
C GLN A 109 -7.35 4.85 13.11
N ALA A 110 -6.50 4.83 12.08
CA ALA A 110 -5.20 5.49 12.11
C ALA A 110 -5.34 7.00 12.32
N LEU A 111 -6.25 7.65 11.59
CA LEU A 111 -6.53 9.09 11.74
C LEU A 111 -7.06 9.42 13.14
N HIS A 112 -7.95 8.60 13.69
CA HIS A 112 -8.47 8.76 15.04
C HIS A 112 -7.36 8.68 16.10
N LEU A 113 -6.48 7.67 16.01
CA LEU A 113 -5.34 7.52 16.93
C LEU A 113 -4.35 8.68 16.80
N ILE A 114 -4.08 9.15 15.58
CA ILE A 114 -3.23 10.33 15.35
C ILE A 114 -3.84 11.57 16.01
N GLN A 115 -5.14 11.78 15.83
CA GLN A 115 -5.84 12.93 16.43
C GLN A 115 -5.79 12.90 17.96
N GLN A 116 -5.97 11.73 18.56
CA GLN A 116 -5.87 11.56 20.01
C GLN A 116 -4.46 11.85 20.53
N LYS A 117 -3.42 11.37 19.83
CA LYS A 117 -2.03 11.55 20.27
C LYS A 117 -1.50 12.96 20.03
N SER A 118 -1.89 13.59 18.93
CA SER A 118 -1.44 14.94 18.57
C SER A 118 -2.55 15.70 17.82
N PRO A 119 -3.47 16.34 18.55
CA PRO A 119 -4.60 17.10 17.97
C PRO A 119 -4.18 18.26 17.07
N SER A 120 -3.00 18.84 17.33
CA SER A 120 -2.41 19.93 16.56
C SER A 120 -1.67 19.47 15.30
N THR A 121 -1.77 18.18 14.93
CA THR A 121 -1.20 17.71 13.67
C THR A 121 -1.82 18.48 12.51
N GLY A 122 -0.99 19.11 11.68
CA GLY A 122 -1.41 19.72 10.40
C GLY A 122 -1.99 18.71 9.39
N LEU A 123 -2.16 17.44 9.78
CA LEU A 123 -2.65 16.32 9.00
C LEU A 123 -4.01 16.60 8.36
N PHE A 124 -5.01 17.03 9.12
CA PHE A 124 -6.35 17.28 8.57
C PHE A 124 -6.36 18.45 7.58
N ARG A 125 -5.46 19.42 7.75
CA ARG A 125 -5.23 20.50 6.77
C ARG A 125 -4.53 19.98 5.52
N GLU A 126 -3.56 19.07 5.65
CA GLU A 126 -2.92 18.42 4.51
C GLU A 126 -3.93 17.58 3.71
N LEU A 127 -4.78 16.82 4.38
CA LEU A 127 -5.83 16.00 3.75
C LEU A 127 -6.85 16.86 3.00
N SER A 128 -7.27 18.00 3.55
CA SER A 128 -8.25 18.88 2.90
C SER A 128 -7.68 19.67 1.72
N THR A 129 -6.38 19.95 1.73
CA THR A 129 -5.71 20.73 0.67
C THR A 129 -5.27 19.88 -0.51
N ARG A 130 -4.90 18.61 -0.28
CA ARG A 130 -4.46 17.72 -1.36
C ARG A 130 -5.64 17.22 -2.18
N ARG A 131 -5.71 17.69 -3.42
CA ARG A 131 -6.72 17.27 -4.40
C ARG A 131 -6.11 16.39 -5.48
N ILE A 132 -6.80 15.28 -5.77
CA ILE A 132 -6.49 14.43 -6.92
C ILE A 132 -6.72 15.22 -8.21
N GLY A 133 -5.76 15.14 -9.14
CA GLY A 133 -5.89 15.78 -10.46
C GLY A 133 -7.11 15.27 -11.22
N SER A 134 -7.91 16.18 -11.80
CA SER A 134 -9.17 15.85 -12.47
C SER A 134 -9.02 14.82 -13.58
N HIS A 135 -7.93 14.88 -14.34
CA HIS A 135 -7.63 13.94 -15.42
C HIS A 135 -7.35 12.50 -14.94
N LYS A 136 -7.13 12.26 -13.63
CA LYS A 136 -6.86 10.92 -13.08
C LYS A 136 -8.10 10.10 -12.85
N TYR A 137 -9.27 10.71 -12.85
CA TYR A 137 -10.54 10.03 -12.64
C TYR A 137 -11.55 10.44 -13.70
N ARG A 138 -12.27 9.43 -14.21
CA ARG A 138 -13.42 9.62 -15.11
C ARG A 138 -14.76 9.42 -14.41
N SER A 139 -14.75 8.96 -13.16
CA SER A 139 -15.94 8.66 -12.37
C SER A 139 -15.73 9.03 -10.91
N LEU A 140 -16.82 9.32 -10.21
CA LEU A 140 -16.80 9.64 -8.78
C LEU A 140 -16.27 8.46 -7.94
N GLY A 141 -16.64 7.22 -8.28
CA GLY A 141 -16.12 6.04 -7.59
C GLY A 141 -14.59 5.91 -7.71
N ARG A 142 -14.03 6.21 -8.89
CA ARG A 142 -12.57 6.22 -9.09
C ARG A 142 -11.89 7.34 -8.30
N LYS A 143 -12.51 8.52 -8.24
CA LYS A 143 -12.05 9.64 -7.42
C LYS A 143 -11.99 9.25 -5.94
N CYS A 144 -13.07 8.68 -5.41
CA CYS A 144 -13.17 8.21 -4.03
C CYS A 144 -12.03 7.24 -3.68
N VAL A 145 -11.80 6.22 -4.52
CA VAL A 145 -10.69 5.26 -4.32
C VAL A 145 -9.31 5.95 -4.26
N LEU A 146 -9.08 6.96 -5.11
CA LEU A 146 -7.82 7.72 -5.11
C LEU A 146 -7.67 8.57 -3.83
N GLU A 147 -8.74 9.21 -3.38
CA GLU A 147 -8.77 10.00 -2.15
C GLU A 147 -8.59 9.13 -0.89
N CYS A 148 -9.23 7.95 -0.84
CA CYS A 148 -9.03 6.98 0.23
C CYS A 148 -7.60 6.45 0.25
N CYS A 149 -7.03 6.12 -0.91
CA CYS A 149 -5.63 5.69 -1.03
C CYS A 149 -4.67 6.78 -0.53
N LEU A 150 -4.87 8.03 -0.97
CA LEU A 150 -4.08 9.17 -0.52
C LEU A 150 -4.17 9.36 1.00
N SER A 151 -5.38 9.30 1.55
CA SER A 151 -5.62 9.45 2.99
C SER A 151 -4.89 8.38 3.80
N LEU A 152 -4.96 7.11 3.36
CA LEU A 152 -4.23 6.02 4.00
C LEU A 152 -2.71 6.24 3.96
N LEU A 153 -2.15 6.65 2.83
CA LEU A 153 -0.71 6.83 2.68
C LEU A 153 -0.18 7.95 3.58
N ILE A 154 -0.91 9.06 3.67
CA ILE A 154 -0.57 10.16 4.58
C ILE A 154 -0.70 9.70 6.03
N ALA A 155 -1.79 8.99 6.37
CA ALA A 155 -1.98 8.43 7.69
C ALA A 155 -0.84 7.46 8.06
N CYS A 156 -0.42 6.58 7.15
CA CYS A 156 0.70 5.65 7.38
C CYS A 156 1.99 6.40 7.72
N ARG A 157 2.32 7.45 6.96
CA ARG A 157 3.52 8.26 7.20
C ARG A 157 3.48 8.93 8.57
N VAL A 158 2.39 9.64 8.88
CA VAL A 158 2.26 10.39 10.14
C VAL A 158 2.16 9.44 11.34
N TYR A 159 1.44 8.32 11.19
CA TYR A 159 1.35 7.29 12.21
C TYR A 159 2.73 6.72 12.55
N ALA A 160 3.52 6.33 11.54
CA ALA A 160 4.86 5.80 11.77
C ALA A 160 5.77 6.81 12.48
N GLN A 161 5.70 8.09 12.12
CA GLN A 161 6.44 9.17 12.79
C GLN A 161 6.03 9.37 14.25
N LEU A 162 4.73 9.30 14.54
CA LEU A 162 4.21 9.56 15.89
C LEU A 162 4.34 8.35 16.82
N PHE A 163 4.14 7.13 16.31
CA PHE A 163 4.06 5.92 17.13
C PHE A 163 5.33 5.06 17.08
N GLY A 164 6.26 5.32 16.15
CA GLY A 164 7.47 4.52 15.97
C GLY A 164 7.21 3.13 15.40
N SER A 165 5.96 2.85 14.98
CA SER A 165 5.54 1.58 14.38
C SER A 165 4.70 1.82 13.13
N PRO A 166 4.77 0.93 12.12
CA PRO A 166 3.95 1.05 10.92
C PRO A 166 2.48 0.70 11.18
N VAL A 167 1.58 1.24 10.35
CA VAL A 167 0.14 0.88 10.37
C VAL A 167 -0.08 -0.59 10.02
N PHE A 168 0.73 -1.13 9.12
CA PHE A 168 0.69 -2.53 8.72
C PHE A 168 1.79 -3.32 9.43
N PRO A 169 1.52 -4.53 9.91
CA PRO A 169 0.27 -5.28 9.76
C PRO A 169 -0.66 -5.10 10.96
N GLU A 170 -0.19 -4.60 12.10
CA GLU A 170 -0.86 -4.69 13.40
C GLU A 170 -2.19 -3.94 13.46
N LEU A 171 -2.16 -2.61 13.26
CA LEU A 171 -3.38 -1.80 13.28
C LEU A 171 -4.35 -2.25 12.20
N ALA A 172 -3.84 -2.57 11.01
CA ALA A 172 -4.65 -3.13 9.94
C ALA A 172 -5.36 -4.42 10.38
N THR A 173 -4.65 -5.34 11.04
CA THR A 173 -5.19 -6.63 11.53
C THR A 173 -6.31 -6.42 12.53
N ALA A 174 -6.16 -5.47 13.45
CA ALA A 174 -7.23 -5.07 14.38
C ALA A 174 -8.47 -4.54 13.64
N CYS A 175 -8.28 -3.84 12.52
CA CYS A 175 -9.33 -3.31 11.65
C CYS A 175 -9.88 -4.33 10.63
N GLY A 176 -9.57 -5.62 10.75
CA GLY A 176 -10.11 -6.67 9.87
C GLY A 176 -9.29 -6.95 8.60
N PHE A 177 -8.03 -6.51 8.54
CA PHE A 177 -7.06 -6.92 7.53
C PHE A 177 -6.90 -8.44 7.50
N ARG A 178 -7.36 -9.07 6.42
CA ARG A 178 -7.28 -10.51 6.17
C ARG A 178 -7.01 -10.79 4.70
#